data_AF-A0A9D1T2G2-F1
#
_entry.id   AF-A0A9D1T2G2-F1
#
_cell.length_a   1.000
_cell.length_b   1.000
_cell.length_c   1.000
_cell.angle_alpha   90.00
_cell.angle_beta   90.00
_cell.angle_gamma   90.00
#
_symmetry.space_group_name_H-M   'P 1'
#
loop_
_entity.id
_entity.type
_entity.pdbx_description
1 polymer ?
#
loop_
_entity_poly.entity_id
_entity_poly.type
_entity_poly.pdbx_seq_one_letter_code
_entity_poly.pdbx_strand_id
1 'polypeptide(L)'
;PLIAQAVTRVACIGDSITYGTGLADRAAQAYPARLQALLGKDYEVRNFGNPGRGIYLHTRRGKEMRGFRHMAEHRAALEWKPDIVICNLGINDCGAFLKTESERPGTFQNEYLALLNDYAALPTKPKLYVWGKLAPLAPGQTFYRSPEPFLMQAEIAAAARRANATTIDMETPLLPLLLKHFPDHIHPDAEASAVIAETVAKALAPAPEPPAATAARPANHTGWATPWPAAPVAIPADIAGRCETWVCAGQSNMFWTLGRCAGADTEAAATAKHDIRLWDFVTGQWRRITPANAKEWSAIAVSFAIRRAEATGKPIALLLVDVGGAPAEAFLPPSVMAAVDAKGKPRYPWLLRILTNRKSLDQNEDFPNSWVKAVYAGHLGLESKGWRVGVLWDLGLARLRGLPVTGVLWYQGESNASTALGGQAEKPLPEPYMEETIRATEETLQGIAGDKAPVLMVGLPVMNRPWAPYRALQKKVCDETGTIYLDTFSRGLGTPDNVHPPEKRPFAELASEAATSALKAVNQAHEH
;
A
#
# COMPACT_ATOMS: atom_id res chain seq x y z
N PRO A 1 51.03 -5.15 -0.65
CA PRO A 1 50.01 -6.22 -0.56
C PRO A 1 48.65 -5.72 -1.03
N LEU A 2 48.22 -6.12 -2.23
CA LEU A 2 46.81 -5.99 -2.61
C LEU A 2 46.00 -6.83 -1.62
N ILE A 3 45.22 -6.20 -0.76
CA ILE A 3 44.19 -6.89 0.02
C ILE A 3 43.21 -7.41 -1.03
N ALA A 4 43.18 -8.74 -1.25
CA ALA A 4 42.16 -9.34 -2.09
C ALA A 4 40.80 -8.96 -1.50
N GLN A 5 39.97 -8.28 -2.28
CA GLN A 5 38.62 -7.92 -1.87
C GLN A 5 37.86 -9.22 -1.58
N ALA A 6 37.36 -9.37 -0.35
CA ALA A 6 36.61 -10.55 0.04
C ALA A 6 35.35 -10.66 -0.84
N VAL A 7 35.17 -11.83 -1.48
CA VAL A 7 33.99 -12.12 -2.30
C VAL A 7 32.75 -12.12 -1.41
N THR A 8 31.71 -11.37 -1.82
CA THR A 8 30.46 -11.28 -1.05
C THR A 8 29.60 -12.52 -1.28
N ARG A 9 29.30 -13.26 -0.21
CA ARG A 9 28.52 -14.49 -0.29
C ARG A 9 27.02 -14.23 -0.22
N VAL A 10 26.28 -14.71 -1.21
CA VAL A 10 24.83 -14.56 -1.34
C VAL A 10 24.16 -15.93 -1.24
N ALA A 11 23.38 -16.16 -0.18
CA ALA A 11 22.59 -17.36 -0.02
C ALA A 11 21.15 -17.12 -0.49
N CYS A 12 20.74 -17.80 -1.55
CA CYS A 12 19.35 -17.85 -1.99
C CYS A 12 18.66 -19.04 -1.32
N ILE A 13 17.84 -18.78 -0.30
CA ILE A 13 17.07 -19.80 0.43
C ILE A 13 15.62 -19.76 -0.04
N GLY A 14 14.95 -20.92 -0.11
CA GLY A 14 13.53 -20.90 -0.43
C GLY A 14 12.94 -22.21 -0.86
N ASP A 15 11.80 -22.10 -1.55
CA ASP A 15 11.02 -23.23 -2.02
C ASP A 15 11.46 -23.74 -3.41
N SER A 16 10.51 -24.32 -4.16
CA SER A 16 10.71 -24.89 -5.49
C SER A 16 11.10 -23.85 -6.54
N ILE A 17 10.68 -22.59 -6.41
CA ILE A 17 11.08 -21.52 -7.33
C ILE A 17 12.56 -21.19 -7.13
N THR A 18 13.02 -21.14 -5.88
CA THR A 18 14.45 -20.97 -5.57
C THR A 18 15.27 -22.16 -6.01
N TYR A 19 14.76 -23.39 -5.78
CA TYR A 19 15.41 -24.60 -6.25
C TYR A 19 15.60 -24.57 -7.77
N GLY A 20 14.58 -24.12 -8.51
CA GLY A 20 14.52 -24.12 -9.98
C GLY A 20 13.75 -25.32 -10.55
N THR A 21 12.67 -25.73 -9.88
CA THR A 21 11.78 -26.80 -10.34
C THR A 21 11.20 -26.47 -11.72
N GLY A 22 11.19 -27.45 -12.63
CA GLY A 22 10.63 -27.31 -13.98
C GLY A 22 11.60 -26.77 -15.03
N LEU A 23 12.77 -26.26 -14.64
CA LEU A 23 13.80 -25.80 -15.56
C LEU A 23 14.62 -26.96 -16.12
N ALA A 24 14.89 -26.91 -17.44
CA ALA A 24 15.65 -27.96 -18.12
C ALA A 24 17.14 -27.98 -17.70
N ASP A 25 17.75 -26.80 -17.55
CA ASP A 25 19.10 -26.65 -17.02
C ASP A 25 19.09 -25.74 -15.80
N ARG A 26 18.80 -26.32 -14.63
CA ARG A 26 18.78 -25.61 -13.36
C ARG A 26 20.11 -24.91 -13.03
N ALA A 27 21.24 -25.46 -13.45
CA ALA A 27 22.56 -24.93 -13.12
C ALA A 27 22.86 -23.61 -13.85
N ALA A 28 22.23 -23.37 -15.00
CA ALA A 28 22.34 -22.11 -15.74
C ALA A 28 21.08 -21.23 -15.64
N GLN A 29 19.90 -21.83 -15.54
CA GLN A 29 18.63 -21.13 -15.75
C GLN A 29 17.93 -20.68 -14.46
N ALA A 30 18.19 -21.35 -13.33
CA ALA A 30 17.56 -20.97 -12.07
C ALA A 30 17.99 -19.56 -11.66
N TYR A 31 17.09 -18.79 -11.04
CA TYR A 31 17.37 -17.40 -10.71
C TYR A 31 18.65 -17.21 -9.89
N PRO A 32 19.08 -18.11 -8.96
CA PRO A 32 20.35 -17.94 -8.26
C PRO A 32 21.57 -18.06 -9.20
N ALA A 33 21.51 -18.93 -10.21
CA ALA A 33 22.57 -19.07 -11.20
C ALA A 33 22.62 -17.85 -12.14
N ARG A 34 21.45 -17.36 -12.56
CA ARG A 34 21.36 -16.12 -13.34
C ARG A 34 21.81 -14.90 -12.54
N LEU A 35 21.49 -14.85 -11.25
CA LEU A 35 21.94 -13.80 -10.33
C LEU A 35 23.47 -13.81 -10.19
N GLN A 36 24.10 -14.99 -10.11
CA GLN A 36 25.56 -15.09 -10.15
C GLN A 36 26.15 -14.43 -11.39
N ALA A 37 25.56 -14.68 -12.57
CA ALA A 37 26.01 -14.10 -13.83
C ALA A 37 25.84 -12.57 -13.86
N LEU A 38 24.75 -12.05 -13.27
CA LEU A 38 24.48 -10.61 -13.20
C LEU A 38 25.41 -9.88 -12.21
N LEU A 39 25.69 -10.47 -11.05
CA LEU A 39 26.53 -9.88 -10.00
C LEU A 39 28.03 -10.00 -10.29
N GLY A 40 28.43 -10.99 -11.08
CA GLY A 40 29.81 -11.19 -11.49
C GLY A 40 30.72 -11.69 -10.36
N LYS A 41 32.04 -11.57 -10.60
CA LYS A 41 33.10 -12.22 -9.81
C LYS A 41 33.27 -11.72 -8.37
N ASP A 42 32.72 -10.55 -8.05
CA ASP A 42 32.79 -9.96 -6.71
C ASP A 42 31.81 -10.62 -5.74
N TYR A 43 30.93 -11.48 -6.26
CA TYR A 43 29.93 -12.21 -5.52
C TYR A 43 30.05 -13.73 -5.76
N GLU A 44 29.73 -14.50 -4.74
CA GLU A 44 29.47 -15.93 -4.85
C GLU A 44 28.02 -16.18 -4.46
N VAL A 45 27.19 -16.65 -5.38
CA VAL A 45 25.77 -16.91 -5.16
C VAL A 45 25.56 -18.42 -5.08
N ARG A 46 24.90 -18.88 -4.00
CA ARG A 46 24.56 -20.30 -3.82
C ARG A 46 23.06 -20.51 -3.64
N ASN A 47 22.58 -21.58 -4.26
CA ASN A 47 21.20 -22.01 -4.21
C ASN A 47 20.98 -23.02 -3.07
N PHE A 48 20.17 -22.64 -2.10
CA PHE A 48 19.73 -23.45 -0.96
C PHE A 48 18.20 -23.66 -0.99
N GLY A 49 17.61 -23.71 -2.19
CA GLY A 49 16.18 -23.97 -2.36
C GLY A 49 15.82 -25.44 -2.10
N ASN A 50 14.69 -25.69 -1.44
CA ASN A 50 14.14 -27.02 -1.20
C ASN A 50 12.64 -27.04 -1.56
N PRO A 51 12.23 -27.81 -2.60
CA PRO A 51 10.85 -27.82 -3.08
C PRO A 51 9.78 -28.18 -2.03
N GLY A 52 8.69 -27.41 -2.01
CA GLY A 52 7.50 -27.68 -1.19
C GLY A 52 7.62 -27.30 0.29
N ARG A 53 8.72 -26.65 0.67
CA ARG A 53 8.96 -26.19 2.05
C ARG A 53 8.26 -24.87 2.34
N GLY A 54 7.76 -24.78 3.55
CA GLY A 54 7.07 -23.60 4.09
C GLY A 54 7.76 -23.10 5.34
N ILE A 55 7.07 -22.21 6.04
CA ILE A 55 7.49 -21.60 7.30
C ILE A 55 7.07 -22.46 8.46
N TYR A 56 5.85 -23.02 8.42
CA TYR A 56 5.31 -23.71 9.58
C TYR A 56 6.14 -24.93 9.98
N LEU A 57 6.61 -24.92 11.22
CA LEU A 57 7.45 -25.98 11.77
C LEU A 57 6.69 -27.24 12.15
N HIS A 58 5.36 -27.15 12.30
CA HIS A 58 4.50 -28.25 12.72
C HIS A 58 3.80 -28.98 11.57
N THR A 59 3.77 -28.41 10.36
CA THR A 59 3.09 -29.00 9.21
C THR A 59 3.93 -30.10 8.55
N ARG A 60 3.25 -31.07 7.92
CA ARG A 60 3.87 -32.24 7.30
C ARG A 60 3.45 -32.43 5.84
N ARG A 61 4.34 -33.03 5.05
CA ARG A 61 4.06 -33.56 3.70
C ARG A 61 4.35 -35.06 3.76
N GLY A 62 3.30 -35.87 3.84
CA GLY A 62 3.45 -37.28 4.19
C GLY A 62 4.09 -37.42 5.57
N LYS A 63 5.21 -38.14 5.66
CA LYS A 63 5.94 -38.34 6.92
C LYS A 63 6.94 -37.21 7.24
N GLU A 64 7.28 -36.36 6.28
CA GLU A 64 8.32 -35.32 6.44
C GLU A 64 7.75 -34.01 6.99
N MET A 65 8.57 -33.32 7.79
CA MET A 65 8.27 -31.94 8.21
C MET A 65 8.45 -30.97 7.05
N ARG A 66 7.54 -30.01 6.89
CA ARG A 66 7.59 -29.03 5.79
C ARG A 66 8.37 -27.76 6.11
N GLY A 67 8.50 -27.40 7.39
CA GLY A 67 9.21 -26.20 7.81
C GLY A 67 10.66 -26.19 7.31
N PHE A 68 11.05 -25.15 6.56
CA PHE A 68 12.38 -25.03 5.96
C PHE A 68 13.51 -25.11 6.99
N ARG A 69 13.28 -24.63 8.23
CA ARG A 69 14.28 -24.69 9.32
C ARG A 69 14.68 -26.12 9.73
N HIS A 70 13.89 -27.14 9.36
CA HIS A 70 14.25 -28.54 9.60
C HIS A 70 15.19 -29.12 8.53
N MET A 71 15.40 -28.40 7.43
CA MET A 71 16.03 -28.94 6.22
C MET A 71 17.56 -28.83 6.25
N ALA A 72 18.23 -29.73 5.53
CA ALA A 72 19.68 -29.73 5.41
C ALA A 72 20.19 -28.46 4.69
N GLU A 73 19.42 -27.92 3.75
CA GLU A 73 19.75 -26.70 3.01
C GLU A 73 19.80 -25.47 3.91
N HIS A 74 18.90 -25.38 4.91
CA HIS A 74 18.96 -24.32 5.92
C HIS A 74 20.25 -24.40 6.74
N ARG A 75 20.58 -25.61 7.21
CA ARG A 75 21.83 -25.86 7.97
C ARG A 75 23.07 -25.52 7.14
N ALA A 76 23.11 -25.99 5.89
CA ALA A 76 24.21 -25.73 4.97
C ALA A 76 24.38 -24.23 4.67
N ALA A 77 23.28 -23.48 4.54
CA ALA A 77 23.33 -22.03 4.35
C ALA A 77 23.93 -21.33 5.59
N LEU A 78 23.54 -21.71 6.80
CA LEU A 78 24.09 -21.16 8.04
C LEU A 78 25.59 -21.46 8.20
N GLU A 79 25.99 -22.72 7.97
CA GLU A 79 27.39 -23.16 8.03
C GLU A 79 28.28 -22.46 7.00
N TRP A 80 27.71 -22.13 5.84
CA TRP A 80 28.40 -21.38 4.79
C TRP A 80 28.58 -19.89 5.10
N LYS A 81 27.91 -19.36 6.14
CA LYS A 81 28.06 -17.99 6.68
C LYS A 81 27.94 -16.89 5.63
N PRO A 82 26.79 -16.71 4.97
CA PRO A 82 26.61 -15.70 3.93
C PRO A 82 26.73 -14.26 4.47
N ASP A 83 26.98 -13.33 3.55
CA ASP A 83 26.96 -11.87 3.79
C ASP A 83 25.63 -11.24 3.33
N ILE A 84 24.88 -11.94 2.45
CA ILE A 84 23.53 -11.59 2.00
C ILE A 84 22.67 -12.85 2.00
N VAL A 85 21.43 -12.75 2.48
CA VAL A 85 20.43 -13.83 2.40
C VAL A 85 19.20 -13.33 1.67
N ILE A 86 18.74 -14.09 0.67
CA ILE A 86 17.50 -13.84 -0.06
C ILE A 86 16.53 -14.98 0.23
N CYS A 87 15.37 -14.66 0.82
CA CYS A 87 14.37 -15.64 1.26
C CYS A 87 13.10 -15.58 0.41
N ASN A 88 12.78 -16.70 -0.25
CA ASN A 88 11.52 -16.94 -0.93
C ASN A 88 10.80 -18.15 -0.30
N LEU A 89 9.97 -17.88 0.72
CA LEU A 89 9.17 -18.86 1.45
C LEU A 89 7.83 -18.24 1.84
N GLY A 90 6.82 -19.09 2.00
CA GLY A 90 5.49 -18.72 2.52
C GLY A 90 4.34 -19.30 1.70
N ILE A 91 4.44 -19.32 0.37
CA ILE A 91 3.33 -19.76 -0.49
C ILE A 91 2.92 -21.22 -0.24
N ASN A 92 3.85 -22.07 0.18
CA ASN A 92 3.60 -23.47 0.51
C ASN A 92 2.79 -23.68 1.79
N ASP A 93 2.63 -22.65 2.62
CA ASP A 93 1.79 -22.68 3.83
C ASP A 93 0.31 -22.40 3.51
N CYS A 94 -0.03 -22.04 2.26
CA CYS A 94 -1.40 -22.04 1.75
C CYS A 94 -2.08 -23.41 2.03
N GLY A 95 -3.35 -23.35 2.42
CA GLY A 95 -4.18 -24.46 2.87
C GLY A 95 -4.06 -24.76 4.37
N ALA A 96 -2.97 -24.35 5.01
CA ALA A 96 -2.80 -24.45 6.47
C ALA A 96 -2.94 -23.10 7.17
N PHE A 97 -2.66 -21.98 6.48
CA PHE A 97 -2.52 -20.67 7.08
C PHE A 97 -3.74 -20.23 7.91
N LEU A 98 -4.95 -20.20 7.34
CA LEU A 98 -6.12 -19.73 8.10
C LEU A 98 -6.42 -20.59 9.33
N LYS A 99 -6.27 -21.91 9.18
CA LYS A 99 -6.49 -22.86 10.28
C LYS A 99 -5.48 -22.61 11.40
N THR A 100 -4.20 -22.55 11.06
CA THR A 100 -3.14 -22.36 12.05
C THR A 100 -3.29 -21.02 12.75
N GLU A 101 -3.54 -19.93 12.02
CA GLU A 101 -3.65 -18.59 12.64
C GLU A 101 -4.95 -18.42 13.44
N SER A 102 -6.00 -19.18 13.14
CA SER A 102 -7.20 -19.27 13.99
C SER A 102 -6.94 -20.02 15.30
N GLU A 103 -6.20 -21.14 15.25
CA GLU A 103 -5.89 -21.96 16.43
C GLU A 103 -4.76 -21.36 17.28
N ARG A 104 -3.78 -20.72 16.64
CA ARG A 104 -2.54 -20.20 17.25
C ARG A 104 -2.12 -18.89 16.55
N PRO A 105 -2.78 -17.77 16.86
CA PRO A 105 -2.49 -16.48 16.22
C PRO A 105 -1.03 -16.05 16.34
N GLY A 106 -0.48 -15.49 15.26
CA GLY A 106 0.90 -15.00 15.18
C GLY A 106 1.95 -16.07 14.96
N THR A 107 1.57 -17.34 14.76
CA THR A 107 2.52 -18.44 14.58
C THR A 107 3.37 -18.23 13.34
N PHE A 108 2.74 -17.91 12.20
CA PHE A 108 3.43 -17.69 10.93
C PHE A 108 4.49 -16.58 11.05
N GLN A 109 4.09 -15.42 11.58
CA GLN A 109 4.98 -14.27 11.76
C GLN A 109 6.17 -14.62 12.66
N ASN A 110 5.92 -15.26 13.80
CA ASN A 110 6.94 -15.58 14.78
C ASN A 110 7.93 -16.63 14.25
N GLU A 111 7.44 -17.66 13.55
CA GLU A 111 8.30 -18.69 12.95
C GLU A 111 9.09 -18.14 11.74
N TYR A 112 8.50 -17.23 10.95
CA TYR A 112 9.21 -16.50 9.89
C TYR A 112 10.32 -15.62 10.47
N LEU A 113 10.02 -14.85 11.52
CA LEU A 113 11.01 -14.03 12.21
C LEU A 113 12.13 -14.87 12.82
N ALA A 114 11.80 -16.04 13.39
CA ALA A 114 12.81 -16.95 13.92
C ALA A 114 13.76 -17.47 12.83
N LEU A 115 13.24 -17.82 11.64
CA LEU A 115 14.08 -18.16 10.49
C LEU A 115 15.05 -17.03 10.12
N LEU A 116 14.56 -15.78 10.05
CA LEU A 116 15.41 -14.62 9.72
C LEU A 116 16.46 -14.36 10.81
N ASN A 117 16.09 -14.54 12.08
CA ASN A 117 16.99 -14.35 13.22
C ASN A 117 18.12 -15.37 13.27
N ASP A 118 17.91 -16.61 12.80
CA ASP A 118 18.98 -17.60 12.67
C ASP A 118 20.14 -17.06 11.81
N TYR A 119 19.83 -16.33 10.72
CA TYR A 119 20.82 -15.69 9.86
C TYR A 119 21.37 -14.38 10.47
N ALA A 120 20.51 -13.55 11.07
CA ALA A 120 20.96 -12.30 11.72
C ALA A 120 21.93 -12.54 12.89
N ALA A 121 21.85 -13.71 13.53
CA ALA A 121 22.75 -14.13 14.60
C ALA A 121 24.16 -14.49 14.10
N LEU A 122 24.36 -14.72 12.79
CA LEU A 122 25.67 -15.08 12.24
C LEU A 122 26.71 -13.96 12.49
N PRO A 123 28.00 -14.31 12.69
CA PRO A 123 29.06 -13.31 12.85
C PRO A 123 29.24 -12.38 11.66
N THR A 124 28.86 -12.81 10.45
CA THR A 124 28.92 -12.01 9.22
C THR A 124 27.88 -10.89 9.17
N LYS A 125 26.86 -10.93 10.03
CA LYS A 125 25.75 -9.96 10.07
C LYS A 125 25.14 -9.73 8.67
N PRO A 126 24.59 -10.80 8.05
CA PRO A 126 24.15 -10.72 6.67
C PRO A 126 23.05 -9.68 6.47
N LYS A 127 23.06 -9.02 5.31
CA LYS A 127 21.91 -8.24 4.84
C LYS A 127 20.79 -9.20 4.45
N LEU A 128 19.60 -9.00 5.01
CA LEU A 128 18.45 -9.87 4.77
C LEU A 128 17.52 -9.27 3.74
N TYR A 129 17.14 -10.06 2.75
CA TYR A 129 16.16 -9.75 1.73
C TYR A 129 15.07 -10.82 1.74
N VAL A 130 13.81 -10.42 1.68
CA VAL A 130 12.67 -11.34 1.63
C VAL A 130 11.76 -10.99 0.47
N TRP A 131 11.11 -11.98 -0.12
CA TRP A 131 10.03 -11.72 -1.08
C TRP A 131 8.80 -11.25 -0.30
N GLY A 132 8.61 -9.94 -0.22
CA GLY A 132 7.53 -9.32 0.55
C GLY A 132 6.17 -9.48 -0.12
N LYS A 133 6.16 -9.46 -1.46
CA LYS A 133 5.04 -9.91 -2.29
C LYS A 133 5.44 -11.20 -2.97
N LEU A 134 4.68 -12.26 -2.69
CA LEU A 134 4.90 -13.59 -3.25
C LEU A 134 4.59 -13.60 -4.74
N ALA A 135 5.01 -14.66 -5.45
CA ALA A 135 4.68 -14.84 -6.86
C ALA A 135 3.16 -14.73 -7.10
N PRO A 136 2.73 -14.11 -8.22
CA PRO A 136 1.33 -13.78 -8.43
C PRO A 136 0.45 -15.02 -8.59
N LEU A 137 -0.81 -14.87 -8.21
CA LEU A 137 -1.81 -15.94 -8.30
C LEU A 137 -2.38 -16.03 -9.72
N ALA A 138 -2.57 -17.25 -10.22
CA ALA A 138 -3.10 -17.50 -11.56
C ALA A 138 -4.32 -18.43 -11.52
N PRO A 139 -5.31 -18.24 -12.42
CA PRO A 139 -6.28 -19.30 -12.71
C PRO A 139 -5.57 -20.62 -13.01
N GLY A 140 -6.01 -21.71 -12.37
CA GLY A 140 -5.39 -23.04 -12.48
C GLY A 140 -4.60 -23.46 -11.23
N GLN A 141 -4.20 -22.52 -10.37
CA GLN A 141 -3.61 -22.84 -9.06
C GLN A 141 -4.70 -23.29 -8.07
N THR A 142 -4.39 -24.25 -7.20
CA THR A 142 -5.30 -24.72 -6.15
C THR A 142 -5.71 -23.62 -5.16
N PHE A 143 -4.82 -22.65 -4.93
CA PHE A 143 -5.05 -21.51 -4.04
C PHE A 143 -5.48 -20.23 -4.79
N TYR A 144 -5.85 -20.34 -6.08
CA TYR A 144 -6.46 -19.23 -6.79
C TYR A 144 -7.75 -18.80 -6.07
N ARG A 145 -7.99 -17.48 -5.97
CA ARG A 145 -9.08 -16.88 -5.16
C ARG A 145 -8.97 -17.05 -3.65
N SER A 146 -7.89 -17.64 -3.11
CA SER A 146 -7.66 -17.70 -1.66
C SER A 146 -7.25 -16.33 -1.09
N PRO A 147 -7.71 -15.96 0.11
CA PRO A 147 -7.20 -14.80 0.84
C PRO A 147 -5.80 -15.02 1.44
N GLU A 148 -5.41 -16.28 1.67
CA GLU A 148 -4.21 -16.64 2.44
C GLU A 148 -2.91 -16.01 1.94
N PRO A 149 -2.61 -15.97 0.62
CA PRO A 149 -1.38 -15.35 0.14
C PRO A 149 -1.24 -13.88 0.55
N PHE A 150 -2.34 -13.13 0.60
CA PHE A 150 -2.34 -11.70 0.94
C PHE A 150 -2.22 -11.47 2.44
N LEU A 151 -2.85 -12.33 3.24
CA LEU A 151 -2.69 -12.32 4.69
C LEU A 151 -1.26 -12.72 5.10
N MET A 152 -0.70 -13.75 4.46
CA MET A 152 0.70 -14.14 4.67
C MET A 152 1.67 -13.02 4.29
N GLN A 153 1.47 -12.33 3.16
CA GLN A 153 2.32 -11.20 2.76
C GLN A 153 2.37 -10.11 3.84
N ALA A 154 1.26 -9.83 4.54
CA ALA A 154 1.25 -8.88 5.65
C ALA A 154 2.12 -9.37 6.83
N GLU A 155 2.07 -10.66 7.16
CA GLU A 155 2.90 -11.26 8.20
C GLU A 155 4.38 -11.33 7.81
N ILE A 156 4.69 -11.62 6.53
CA ILE A 156 6.06 -11.55 5.99
C ILE A 156 6.58 -10.12 6.14
N ALA A 157 5.81 -9.11 5.74
CA ALA A 157 6.21 -7.72 5.86
C ALA A 157 6.45 -7.31 7.33
N ALA A 158 5.64 -7.81 8.26
CA ALA A 158 5.83 -7.57 9.69
C ALA A 158 7.10 -8.26 10.24
N ALA A 159 7.33 -9.54 9.89
CA ALA A 159 8.55 -10.26 10.25
C ALA A 159 9.80 -9.58 9.66
N ALA A 160 9.74 -9.13 8.40
CA ALA A 160 10.83 -8.43 7.72
C ALA A 160 11.21 -7.14 8.47
N ARG A 161 10.23 -6.31 8.84
CA ARG A 161 10.48 -5.10 9.65
C ARG A 161 11.15 -5.43 10.97
N ARG A 162 10.68 -6.46 11.69
CA ARG A 162 11.25 -6.88 12.98
C ARG A 162 12.68 -7.43 12.85
N ALA A 163 13.01 -8.03 11.71
CA ALA A 163 14.34 -8.56 11.40
C ALA A 163 15.28 -7.55 10.72
N ASN A 164 14.83 -6.30 10.49
CA ASN A 164 15.54 -5.31 9.67
C ASN A 164 15.89 -5.84 8.25
N ALA A 165 14.98 -6.61 7.66
CA ALA A 165 15.11 -7.16 6.32
C ALA A 165 14.44 -6.26 5.28
N THR A 166 15.02 -6.22 4.08
CA THR A 166 14.46 -5.50 2.93
C THR A 166 13.47 -6.39 2.18
N THR A 167 12.27 -5.88 1.90
CA THR A 167 11.27 -6.61 1.10
C THR A 167 11.47 -6.35 -0.38
N ILE A 168 11.39 -7.40 -1.20
CA ILE A 168 11.39 -7.32 -2.67
C ILE A 168 9.97 -7.59 -3.18
N ASP A 169 9.48 -6.76 -4.10
CA ASP A 169 8.24 -6.97 -4.83
C ASP A 169 8.49 -7.90 -6.03
N MET A 170 8.07 -9.16 -5.91
CA MET A 170 8.08 -10.13 -7.02
C MET A 170 6.76 -10.24 -7.75
N GLU A 171 5.73 -9.56 -7.29
CA GLU A 171 4.41 -9.61 -7.90
C GLU A 171 4.35 -8.71 -9.13
N THR A 172 4.79 -7.45 -9.02
CA THR A 172 4.78 -6.48 -10.12
C THR A 172 5.53 -6.95 -11.37
N PRO A 173 6.79 -7.42 -11.30
CA PRO A 173 7.53 -7.82 -12.49
C PRO A 173 7.04 -9.15 -13.09
N LEU A 174 6.43 -10.03 -12.31
CA LEU A 174 6.01 -11.36 -12.77
C LEU A 174 4.56 -11.40 -13.26
N LEU A 175 3.70 -10.48 -12.81
CA LEU A 175 2.28 -10.47 -13.17
C LEU A 175 2.04 -10.48 -14.70
N PRO A 176 2.75 -9.69 -15.54
CA PRO A 176 2.55 -9.72 -16.99
C PRO A 176 3.03 -11.02 -17.65
N LEU A 177 3.89 -11.80 -16.97
CA LEU A 177 4.50 -13.02 -17.48
C LEU A 177 3.70 -14.27 -17.09
N LEU A 178 2.80 -14.14 -16.12
CA LEU A 178 2.17 -15.26 -15.43
C LEU A 178 1.48 -16.27 -16.35
N LEU A 179 0.76 -15.82 -17.38
CA LEU A 179 0.03 -16.72 -18.28
C LEU A 179 0.91 -17.35 -19.36
N LYS A 180 2.11 -16.82 -19.58
CA LYS A 180 2.98 -17.21 -20.69
C LYS A 180 4.22 -17.99 -20.23
N HIS A 181 4.78 -17.59 -19.09
CA HIS A 181 6.10 -18.02 -18.63
C HIS A 181 6.03 -18.83 -17.32
N PHE A 182 4.84 -19.34 -16.99
CA PHE A 182 4.61 -20.28 -15.89
C PHE A 182 3.80 -21.46 -16.43
N PRO A 183 4.46 -22.47 -17.05
CA PRO A 183 3.79 -23.53 -17.80
C PRO A 183 2.83 -24.39 -16.97
N ASP A 184 3.06 -24.50 -15.66
CA ASP A 184 2.19 -25.20 -14.71
C ASP A 184 1.44 -24.24 -13.77
N HIS A 185 1.42 -22.95 -14.13
CA HIS A 185 0.85 -21.85 -13.35
C HIS A 185 1.55 -21.58 -12.00
N ILE A 186 2.68 -22.23 -11.68
CA ILE A 186 3.38 -22.08 -10.38
C ILE A 186 4.87 -21.80 -10.57
N HIS A 187 5.55 -22.60 -11.37
CA HIS A 187 6.99 -22.54 -11.55
C HIS A 187 7.35 -21.72 -12.80
N PRO A 188 8.31 -20.78 -12.70
CA PRO A 188 8.74 -19.97 -13.83
C PRO A 188 9.56 -20.81 -14.82
N ASP A 189 9.42 -20.51 -16.10
CA ASP A 189 10.36 -20.94 -17.13
C ASP A 189 11.68 -20.14 -17.08
N ALA A 190 12.55 -20.36 -18.07
CA ALA A 190 13.87 -19.75 -18.12
C ALA A 190 13.80 -18.22 -18.20
N GLU A 191 12.82 -17.67 -18.92
CA GLU A 191 12.58 -16.24 -19.12
C GLU A 191 12.05 -15.57 -17.84
N ALA A 192 11.03 -16.13 -17.20
CA ALA A 192 10.55 -15.60 -15.92
C ALA A 192 11.61 -15.73 -14.82
N SER A 193 12.44 -16.79 -14.85
CA SER A 193 13.57 -16.94 -13.93
C SER A 193 14.64 -15.86 -14.10
N ALA A 194 14.86 -15.37 -15.33
CA ALA A 194 15.74 -14.24 -15.60
C ALA A 194 15.20 -12.94 -14.99
N VAL A 195 13.90 -12.69 -15.11
CA VAL A 195 13.24 -11.50 -14.52
C VAL A 195 13.30 -11.53 -13.00
N ILE A 196 13.20 -12.70 -12.37
CA ILE A 196 13.44 -12.86 -10.93
C ILE A 196 14.88 -12.43 -10.58
N ALA A 197 15.87 -12.94 -11.30
CA ALA A 197 17.28 -12.63 -11.05
C ALA A 197 17.58 -11.13 -11.22
N GLU A 198 17.06 -10.50 -12.28
CA GLU A 198 17.19 -9.05 -12.50
C GLU A 198 16.52 -8.23 -11.41
N THR A 199 15.35 -8.65 -10.94
CA THR A 199 14.62 -7.95 -9.86
C THR A 199 15.39 -8.01 -8.56
N VAL A 200 15.96 -9.18 -8.23
CA VAL A 200 16.85 -9.34 -7.07
C VAL A 200 18.10 -8.48 -7.23
N ALA A 201 18.78 -8.53 -8.38
CA ALA A 201 19.99 -7.74 -8.63
C ALA A 201 19.75 -6.24 -8.45
N LYS A 202 18.61 -5.72 -8.94
CA LYS A 202 18.18 -4.33 -8.72
C LYS A 202 17.97 -4.01 -7.25
N ALA A 203 17.39 -4.92 -6.47
CA ALA A 203 17.18 -4.73 -5.03
C ALA A 203 18.48 -4.75 -4.21
N LEU A 204 19.52 -5.44 -4.70
CA LEU A 204 20.85 -5.46 -4.08
C LEU A 204 21.68 -4.21 -4.40
N ALA A 205 21.33 -3.48 -5.46
CA ALA A 205 22.01 -2.25 -5.84
C ALA A 205 21.74 -1.10 -4.84
N PRO A 206 22.65 -0.11 -4.71
CA PRO A 206 22.39 1.10 -3.94
C PRO A 206 21.13 1.82 -4.45
N ALA A 207 20.29 2.33 -3.56
CA ALA A 207 19.14 3.13 -3.94
C ALA A 207 19.59 4.41 -4.68
N PRO A 208 18.93 4.80 -5.79
CA PRO A 208 19.23 6.06 -6.46
C PRO A 208 18.94 7.25 -5.55
N GLU A 209 19.76 8.31 -5.65
CA GLU A 209 19.50 9.56 -4.92
C GLU A 209 18.15 10.16 -5.35
N PRO A 210 17.35 10.70 -4.39
CA PRO A 210 16.11 11.36 -4.74
C PRO A 210 16.37 12.59 -5.64
N PRO A 211 15.48 12.88 -6.60
CA PRO A 211 15.63 14.07 -7.46
C PRO A 211 15.66 15.37 -6.62
N ALA A 212 16.40 16.36 -7.11
CA ALA A 212 16.59 17.66 -6.44
C ALA A 212 15.28 18.43 -6.21
N ALA A 213 15.25 19.24 -5.15
CA ALA A 213 14.07 19.87 -4.54
C ALA A 213 13.39 21.02 -5.33
N THR A 214 13.69 21.19 -6.63
CA THR A 214 13.33 22.42 -7.37
C THR A 214 12.30 22.24 -8.50
N ALA A 215 11.70 21.06 -8.66
CA ALA A 215 10.64 20.88 -9.65
C ALA A 215 9.28 21.36 -9.09
N ALA A 216 8.68 22.37 -9.74
CA ALA A 216 7.26 22.70 -9.56
C ALA A 216 6.41 21.42 -9.71
N ARG A 217 5.28 21.32 -9.00
CA ARG A 217 4.37 20.17 -9.18
C ARG A 217 3.93 20.19 -10.66
N PRO A 218 4.16 19.13 -11.46
CA PRO A 218 3.84 19.20 -12.88
C PRO A 218 2.36 19.53 -13.07
N ALA A 219 2.05 20.54 -13.90
CA ALA A 219 0.68 21.07 -14.08
C ALA A 219 -0.35 20.01 -14.53
N ASN A 220 0.15 18.92 -15.13
CA ASN A 220 -0.65 17.82 -15.66
C ASN A 220 -0.55 16.55 -14.80
N HIS A 221 -0.03 16.66 -13.57
CA HIS A 221 0.13 15.51 -12.70
C HIS A 221 -1.22 15.10 -12.11
N THR A 222 -1.94 14.26 -12.84
CA THR A 222 -3.14 13.54 -12.38
C THR A 222 -2.89 12.65 -11.16
N GLY A 223 -1.64 12.55 -10.70
CA GLY A 223 -1.16 11.50 -9.80
C GLY A 223 -0.33 10.49 -10.56
N TRP A 224 -0.59 10.29 -11.85
CA TRP A 224 -0.36 9.00 -12.50
C TRP A 224 0.92 8.90 -13.36
N ALA A 225 1.61 10.00 -13.66
CA ALA A 225 2.64 10.04 -14.70
C ALA A 225 4.12 9.95 -14.22
N THR A 226 4.38 9.84 -12.91
CA THR A 226 5.74 9.88 -12.35
C THR A 226 6.09 8.55 -11.67
N PRO A 227 7.32 8.00 -11.81
CA PRO A 227 7.76 6.94 -10.90
C PRO A 227 7.77 7.50 -9.48
N TRP A 228 6.82 7.04 -8.65
CA TRP A 228 6.73 7.46 -7.27
C TRP A 228 7.89 6.89 -6.44
N PRO A 229 8.48 7.67 -5.52
CA PRO A 229 9.54 7.17 -4.67
C PRO A 229 9.03 6.05 -3.75
N ALA A 230 9.78 4.94 -3.67
CA ALA A 230 9.44 3.79 -2.82
C ALA A 230 9.94 3.93 -1.36
N ALA A 231 10.74 4.96 -1.06
CA ALA A 231 11.36 5.11 0.25
C ALA A 231 10.32 5.47 1.35
N PRO A 232 10.45 4.95 2.59
CA PRO A 232 9.65 5.38 3.73
C PRO A 232 9.71 6.90 3.92
N VAL A 233 8.65 7.48 4.49
CA VAL A 233 8.64 8.92 4.77
C VAL A 233 9.48 9.19 6.01
N ALA A 234 10.54 9.98 5.86
CA ALA A 234 11.24 10.59 6.97
C ALA A 234 10.55 11.92 7.32
N ILE A 235 10.09 12.07 8.57
CA ILE A 235 9.62 13.35 9.09
C ILE A 235 10.85 14.16 9.54
N PRO A 236 11.11 15.34 8.95
CA PRO A 236 12.19 16.22 9.38
C PRO A 236 12.13 16.54 10.88
N ALA A 237 13.30 16.67 11.52
CA ALA A 237 13.39 16.91 12.95
C ALA A 237 12.74 18.24 13.39
N ASP A 238 12.64 19.23 12.49
CA ASP A 238 11.95 20.49 12.73
C ASP A 238 10.41 20.37 12.63
N ILE A 239 9.89 19.26 12.09
CA ILE A 239 8.46 18.92 12.04
C ILE A 239 8.10 17.99 13.20
N ALA A 240 8.92 16.97 13.45
CA ALA A 240 8.68 15.94 14.45
C ALA A 240 8.46 16.55 15.86
N GLY A 241 7.30 16.28 16.46
CA GLY A 241 6.95 16.76 17.80
C GLY A 241 6.63 18.24 17.93
N ARG A 242 6.71 19.02 16.83
CA ARG A 242 6.39 20.46 16.81
C ARG A 242 5.11 20.76 16.04
N CYS A 243 4.86 20.02 14.96
CA CYS A 243 3.68 20.20 14.13
C CYS A 243 2.51 19.33 14.59
N GLU A 244 1.31 19.87 14.47
CA GLU A 244 0.12 19.04 14.33
C GLU A 244 0.15 18.37 12.95
N THR A 245 0.18 17.02 12.91
CA THR A 245 0.45 16.28 11.68
C THR A 245 -0.79 15.55 11.19
N TRP A 246 -1.20 15.81 9.95
CA TRP A 246 -2.42 15.23 9.37
C TRP A 246 -2.13 14.45 8.10
N VAL A 247 -2.71 13.26 7.98
CA VAL A 247 -2.81 12.58 6.68
C VAL A 247 -4.01 13.15 5.95
N CYS A 248 -3.81 13.67 4.74
CA CYS A 248 -4.89 14.11 3.87
C CYS A 248 -4.89 13.22 2.63
N ALA A 249 -5.92 12.40 2.47
CA ALA A 249 -5.96 11.42 1.40
C ALA A 249 -7.34 11.31 0.75
N GLY A 250 -7.36 10.88 -0.50
CA GLY A 250 -8.60 10.66 -1.24
C GLY A 250 -8.46 10.98 -2.72
N GLN A 251 -9.59 11.14 -3.40
CA GLN A 251 -9.62 11.26 -4.86
C GLN A 251 -9.57 12.71 -5.37
N SER A 252 -10.24 12.99 -6.48
CA SER A 252 -10.26 14.30 -7.13
C SER A 252 -10.74 15.45 -6.25
N ASN A 253 -11.66 15.24 -5.31
CA ASN A 253 -12.11 16.30 -4.39
C ASN A 253 -11.12 16.61 -3.25
N MET A 254 -10.24 15.65 -2.89
CA MET A 254 -9.05 15.90 -2.08
C MET A 254 -7.97 16.59 -2.92
N PHE A 255 -7.73 16.12 -4.15
CA PHE A 255 -6.70 16.67 -5.04
C PHE A 255 -7.00 18.09 -5.55
N TRP A 256 -8.28 18.47 -5.64
CA TRP A 256 -8.71 19.71 -6.28
C TRP A 256 -7.94 20.93 -5.75
N THR A 257 -7.20 21.59 -6.64
CA THR A 257 -6.23 22.61 -6.26
C THR A 257 -6.90 23.91 -5.85
N LEU A 258 -6.34 24.62 -4.86
CA LEU A 258 -6.85 25.91 -4.37
C LEU A 258 -7.00 26.95 -5.48
N GLY A 259 -6.11 26.98 -6.48
CA GLY A 259 -6.21 27.90 -7.62
C GLY A 259 -7.45 27.72 -8.50
N ARG A 260 -8.19 26.61 -8.35
CA ARG A 260 -9.45 26.33 -9.06
C ARG A 260 -10.69 26.64 -8.21
N CYS A 261 -10.50 27.15 -7.00
CA CYS A 261 -11.58 27.46 -6.07
C CYS A 261 -11.87 28.95 -6.03
N ALA A 262 -13.10 29.29 -5.65
CA ALA A 262 -13.43 30.64 -5.26
C ALA A 262 -12.66 31.02 -3.97
N GLY A 263 -12.31 32.30 -3.83
CA GLY A 263 -11.52 32.78 -2.68
C GLY A 263 -10.05 32.34 -2.66
N ALA A 264 -9.51 31.79 -3.77
CA ALA A 264 -8.14 31.28 -3.85
C ALA A 264 -7.07 32.30 -3.41
N ASP A 265 -7.20 33.57 -3.81
CA ASP A 265 -6.27 34.64 -3.42
C ASP A 265 -6.29 34.89 -1.91
N THR A 266 -7.48 34.93 -1.32
CA THR A 266 -7.68 35.16 0.12
C THR A 266 -7.08 34.01 0.95
N GLU A 267 -7.38 32.76 0.59
CA GLU A 267 -6.83 31.58 1.28
C GLU A 267 -5.31 31.47 1.08
N ALA A 268 -4.80 31.74 -0.13
CA ALA A 268 -3.36 31.76 -0.38
C ALA A 268 -2.66 32.83 0.48
N ALA A 269 -3.19 34.05 0.54
CA ALA A 269 -2.64 35.12 1.38
C ALA A 269 -2.64 34.76 2.87
N ALA A 270 -3.66 34.06 3.36
CA ALA A 270 -3.74 33.63 4.76
C ALA A 270 -2.59 32.68 5.16
N THR A 271 -2.04 31.89 4.24
CA THR A 271 -0.88 31.02 4.53
C THR A 271 0.37 31.79 4.98
N ALA A 272 0.49 33.09 4.69
CA ALA A 272 1.60 33.92 5.16
C ALA A 272 1.73 33.99 6.69
N LYS A 273 0.61 33.78 7.40
CA LYS A 273 0.53 33.91 8.87
C LYS A 273 0.86 32.62 9.61
N HIS A 274 1.01 31.50 8.90
CA HIS A 274 1.07 30.17 9.50
C HIS A 274 2.27 29.38 8.99
N ASP A 275 2.79 28.51 9.86
CA ASP A 275 3.85 27.60 9.47
C ASP A 275 3.25 26.27 8.98
N ILE A 276 3.01 26.19 7.67
CA ILE A 276 2.40 25.00 7.05
C ILE A 276 3.47 24.25 6.24
N ARG A 277 3.63 22.96 6.53
CA ARG A 277 4.51 22.01 5.83
C ARG A 277 3.64 20.97 5.11
N LEU A 278 4.03 20.60 3.90
CA LEU A 278 3.33 19.60 3.10
C LEU A 278 4.34 18.61 2.55
N TRP A 279 4.08 17.33 2.78
CA TRP A 279 4.75 16.22 2.12
C TRP A 279 3.89 15.76 0.94
N ASP A 280 4.49 15.77 -0.24
CA ASP A 280 3.85 15.38 -1.49
C ASP A 280 4.21 13.93 -1.82
N PHE A 281 3.22 13.02 -1.82
CA PHE A 281 3.48 11.61 -2.10
C PHE A 281 4.09 11.35 -3.48
N VAL A 282 3.81 12.24 -4.45
CA VAL A 282 4.26 12.12 -5.83
C VAL A 282 5.77 12.25 -5.92
N THR A 283 6.29 13.31 -5.32
CA THR A 283 7.73 13.63 -5.35
C THR A 283 8.47 13.05 -4.15
N GLY A 284 7.75 12.66 -3.10
CA GLY A 284 8.30 12.23 -1.81
C GLY A 284 8.95 13.37 -1.02
N GLN A 285 8.72 14.63 -1.41
CA GLN A 285 9.42 15.80 -0.86
C GLN A 285 8.54 16.59 0.12
N TRP A 286 9.18 17.15 1.14
CA TRP A 286 8.59 18.15 2.03
C TRP A 286 8.73 19.56 1.44
N ARG A 287 7.69 20.38 1.59
CA ARG A 287 7.63 21.76 1.10
C ARG A 287 6.98 22.66 2.13
N ARG A 288 7.42 23.92 2.18
CA ARG A 288 6.70 24.97 2.91
C ARG A 288 5.61 25.55 2.02
N ILE A 289 4.41 25.67 2.57
CA ILE A 289 3.30 26.34 1.89
C ILE A 289 3.37 27.84 2.17
N THR A 290 3.26 28.62 1.11
CA THR A 290 3.37 30.08 1.10
C THR A 290 2.31 30.66 0.16
N PRO A 291 2.02 31.97 0.22
CA PRO A 291 1.07 32.59 -0.70
C PRO A 291 1.42 32.37 -2.17
N ALA A 292 2.72 32.24 -2.50
CA ALA A 292 3.20 32.06 -3.85
C ALA A 292 2.89 30.67 -4.44
N ASN A 293 2.80 29.62 -3.61
CA ASN A 293 2.62 28.24 -4.08
C ASN A 293 1.32 27.57 -3.57
N ALA A 294 0.59 28.16 -2.61
CA ALA A 294 -0.60 27.56 -2.01
C ALA A 294 -1.66 27.14 -3.03
N LYS A 295 -1.81 27.90 -4.12
CA LYS A 295 -2.77 27.64 -5.20
C LYS A 295 -2.53 26.32 -5.96
N GLU A 296 -1.33 25.76 -5.89
CA GLU A 296 -0.94 24.51 -6.54
C GLU A 296 -1.41 23.26 -5.79
N TRP A 297 -1.83 23.40 -4.53
CA TRP A 297 -2.10 22.29 -3.62
C TRP A 297 -3.58 22.13 -3.31
N SER A 298 -3.93 20.97 -2.74
CA SER A 298 -5.27 20.63 -2.30
C SER A 298 -5.95 21.78 -1.56
N ALA A 299 -7.07 22.27 -2.12
CA ALA A 299 -7.83 23.37 -1.57
C ALA A 299 -8.33 23.05 -0.16
N ILE A 300 -8.95 21.87 0.02
CA ILE A 300 -9.45 21.46 1.33
C ILE A 300 -8.32 21.26 2.34
N ALA A 301 -7.18 20.67 1.95
CA ALA A 301 -6.08 20.42 2.88
C ALA A 301 -5.37 21.72 3.32
N VAL A 302 -5.11 22.64 2.38
CA VAL A 302 -4.52 23.95 2.69
C VAL A 302 -5.47 24.78 3.54
N SER A 303 -6.75 24.88 3.15
CA SER A 303 -7.75 25.60 3.94
C SER A 303 -7.96 24.99 5.33
N PHE A 304 -7.91 23.66 5.45
CA PHE A 304 -7.98 22.97 6.73
C PHE A 304 -6.78 23.30 7.60
N ALA A 305 -5.57 23.27 7.05
CA ALA A 305 -4.35 23.62 7.78
C ALA A 305 -4.36 25.06 8.31
N ILE A 306 -4.84 26.03 7.53
CA ILE A 306 -5.00 27.42 8.00
C ILE A 306 -5.87 27.45 9.25
N ARG A 307 -7.04 26.81 9.22
CA ARG A 307 -7.99 26.78 10.35
C ARG A 307 -7.48 26.01 11.56
N ARG A 308 -6.75 24.91 11.33
CA ARG A 308 -6.09 24.17 12.41
C ARG A 308 -5.02 25.04 13.08
N ALA A 309 -4.23 25.77 12.30
CA ALA A 309 -3.21 26.69 12.81
C ALA A 309 -3.86 27.85 13.60
N GLU A 310 -4.96 28.41 13.11
CA GLU A 310 -5.74 29.44 13.82
C GLU A 310 -6.32 28.90 15.14
N ALA A 311 -6.89 27.69 15.13
CA ALA A 311 -7.52 27.10 16.30
C ALA A 311 -6.53 26.67 17.40
N THR A 312 -5.28 26.39 17.03
CA THR A 312 -4.29 25.78 17.95
C THR A 312 -3.05 26.61 18.20
N GLY A 313 -2.77 27.60 17.34
CA GLY A 313 -1.50 28.33 17.33
C GLY A 313 -0.29 27.49 16.92
N LYS A 314 -0.48 26.23 16.50
CA LYS A 314 0.62 25.30 16.17
C LYS A 314 0.99 25.35 14.68
N PRO A 315 2.26 25.08 14.33
CA PRO A 315 2.64 24.66 12.99
C PRO A 315 1.86 23.42 12.56
N ILE A 316 1.54 23.32 11.27
CA ILE A 316 0.77 22.20 10.70
C ILE A 316 1.62 21.46 9.67
N ALA A 317 1.63 20.14 9.73
CA ALA A 317 2.23 19.27 8.74
C ALA A 317 1.16 18.43 8.05
N LEU A 318 1.16 18.40 6.72
CA LEU A 318 0.24 17.64 5.90
C LEU A 318 1.00 16.54 5.17
N LEU A 319 0.54 15.29 5.29
CA LEU A 319 0.98 14.14 4.50
C LEU A 319 -0.07 13.90 3.42
N LEU A 320 0.18 14.37 2.21
CA LEU A 320 -0.82 14.43 1.14
C LEU A 320 -0.72 13.22 0.21
N VAL A 321 -1.78 12.41 0.13
CA VAL A 321 -1.93 11.26 -0.79
C VAL A 321 -3.22 11.44 -1.60
N ASP A 322 -3.16 12.26 -2.64
CA ASP A 322 -4.33 12.75 -3.37
C ASP A 322 -4.30 12.42 -4.86
N VAL A 323 -5.23 11.58 -5.33
CA VAL A 323 -5.19 11.09 -6.71
C VAL A 323 -6.54 11.18 -7.40
N GLY A 324 -6.60 12.03 -8.43
CA GLY A 324 -7.84 12.27 -9.18
C GLY A 324 -8.39 11.00 -9.83
N GLY A 325 -9.68 10.72 -9.60
CA GLY A 325 -10.39 9.58 -10.21
C GLY A 325 -10.09 8.22 -9.60
N ALA A 326 -9.24 8.14 -8.57
CA ALA A 326 -8.95 6.87 -7.90
C ALA A 326 -10.15 6.39 -7.06
N PRO A 327 -10.61 5.13 -7.23
CA PRO A 327 -11.59 4.52 -6.37
C PRO A 327 -10.93 3.98 -5.10
N ALA A 328 -11.74 3.64 -4.11
CA ALA A 328 -11.28 3.16 -2.80
C ALA A 328 -10.25 2.01 -2.93
N GLU A 329 -10.48 1.06 -3.85
CA GLU A 329 -9.67 -0.13 -4.10
C GLU A 329 -8.19 0.17 -4.36
N ALA A 330 -7.87 1.34 -4.90
CA ALA A 330 -6.49 1.74 -5.13
C ALA A 330 -5.76 2.04 -3.80
N PHE A 331 -6.49 2.52 -2.79
CA PHE A 331 -5.97 2.91 -1.47
C PHE A 331 -6.02 1.79 -0.43
N LEU A 332 -6.67 0.66 -0.73
CA LEU A 332 -6.85 -0.43 0.22
C LEU A 332 -5.64 -1.37 0.28
N PRO A 333 -5.19 -1.79 1.47
CA PRO A 333 -4.23 -2.86 1.63
C PRO A 333 -4.82 -4.19 1.12
N PRO A 334 -4.04 -5.01 0.39
CA PRO A 334 -4.45 -6.37 0.04
C PRO A 334 -4.87 -7.20 1.25
N SER A 335 -4.23 -7.01 2.41
CA SER A 335 -4.55 -7.74 3.64
C SER A 335 -5.92 -7.38 4.22
N VAL A 336 -6.37 -6.13 4.08
CA VAL A 336 -7.71 -5.72 4.52
C VAL A 336 -8.76 -6.27 3.56
N MET A 337 -8.54 -6.15 2.25
CA MET A 337 -9.45 -6.73 1.24
C MET A 337 -9.55 -8.27 1.35
N ALA A 338 -8.48 -8.92 1.82
CA ALA A 338 -8.44 -10.36 2.07
C ALA A 338 -8.84 -10.79 3.49
N ALA A 339 -9.25 -9.85 4.35
CA ALA A 339 -9.56 -10.14 5.74
C ALA A 339 -10.69 -11.18 5.87
N VAL A 340 -10.58 -12.04 6.88
CA VAL A 340 -11.55 -13.08 7.19
C VAL A 340 -12.09 -12.95 8.61
N ASP A 341 -13.26 -13.52 8.87
CA ASP A 341 -13.80 -13.67 10.22
C ASP A 341 -13.13 -14.83 10.97
N ALA A 342 -13.53 -15.05 12.23
CA ALA A 342 -13.00 -16.12 13.08
C ALA A 342 -13.19 -17.55 12.51
N LYS A 343 -14.07 -17.73 11.52
CA LYS A 343 -14.33 -19.00 10.84
C LYS A 343 -13.59 -19.11 9.50
N GLY A 344 -12.76 -18.12 9.15
CA GLY A 344 -12.04 -18.07 7.88
C GLY A 344 -12.91 -17.62 6.70
N LYS A 345 -14.12 -17.08 6.94
CA LYS A 345 -14.97 -16.56 5.86
C LYS A 345 -14.54 -15.12 5.52
N PRO A 346 -14.46 -14.73 4.23
CA PRO A 346 -14.12 -13.35 3.85
C PRO A 346 -15.08 -12.32 4.48
N ARG A 347 -14.52 -11.27 5.10
CA ARG A 347 -15.27 -10.12 5.61
C ARG A 347 -15.77 -9.22 4.48
N TYR A 348 -14.98 -9.12 3.41
CA TYR A 348 -15.27 -8.32 2.23
C TYR A 348 -15.23 -9.19 0.96
N PRO A 349 -16.24 -10.07 0.73
CA PRO A 349 -16.22 -11.01 -0.38
C PRO A 349 -16.15 -10.36 -1.77
N TRP A 350 -16.70 -9.16 -1.96
CA TRP A 350 -16.58 -8.43 -3.23
C TRP A 350 -15.17 -7.91 -3.45
N LEU A 351 -14.58 -7.29 -2.42
CA LEU A 351 -13.21 -6.79 -2.47
C LEU A 351 -12.19 -7.93 -2.63
N LEU A 352 -12.38 -9.06 -1.95
CA LEU A 352 -11.56 -10.24 -2.12
C LEU A 352 -11.59 -10.73 -3.58
N ARG A 353 -12.77 -10.75 -4.22
CA ARG A 353 -12.89 -11.12 -5.64
C ARG A 353 -12.12 -10.14 -6.54
N ILE A 354 -12.27 -8.84 -6.32
CA ILE A 354 -11.54 -7.81 -7.08
C ILE A 354 -10.02 -8.03 -6.93
N LEU A 355 -9.53 -8.18 -5.70
CA LEU A 355 -8.10 -8.39 -5.41
C LEU A 355 -7.56 -9.67 -6.05
N THR A 356 -8.31 -10.77 -5.93
CA THR A 356 -7.86 -12.10 -6.40
C THR A 356 -8.04 -12.33 -7.89
N ASN A 357 -8.75 -11.45 -8.61
CA ASN A 357 -8.83 -11.51 -10.07
C ASN A 357 -7.48 -11.18 -10.73
N ARG A 358 -6.62 -10.41 -10.03
CA ARG A 358 -5.25 -10.05 -10.45
C ARG A 358 -5.13 -9.19 -11.71
N LYS A 359 -6.23 -8.91 -12.41
CA LYS A 359 -6.29 -7.93 -13.49
C LYS A 359 -6.31 -6.50 -12.94
N SER A 360 -5.79 -5.57 -13.73
CA SER A 360 -5.98 -4.13 -13.50
C SER A 360 -7.47 -3.78 -13.51
N LEU A 361 -7.86 -2.70 -12.83
CA LEU A 361 -9.27 -2.39 -12.58
C LEU A 361 -10.09 -2.25 -13.88
N ASP A 362 -9.50 -1.75 -14.97
CA ASP A 362 -10.10 -1.65 -16.30
C ASP A 362 -10.47 -3.01 -16.92
N GLN A 363 -9.66 -4.03 -16.66
CA GLN A 363 -9.84 -5.40 -17.17
C GLN A 363 -10.51 -6.33 -16.15
N ASN A 364 -10.77 -5.86 -14.94
CA ASN A 364 -11.24 -6.68 -13.84
C ASN A 364 -12.76 -6.85 -13.90
N GLU A 365 -13.26 -7.99 -14.37
CA GLU A 365 -14.71 -8.26 -14.42
C GLU A 365 -15.41 -8.27 -13.05
N ASP A 366 -14.70 -8.44 -11.93
CA ASP A 366 -15.29 -8.38 -10.59
C ASP A 366 -15.52 -6.94 -10.09
N PHE A 367 -14.88 -5.94 -10.71
CA PHE A 367 -15.04 -4.53 -10.37
C PHE A 367 -16.31 -3.95 -11.03
N PRO A 368 -17.27 -3.36 -10.28
CA PRO A 368 -18.59 -3.07 -10.83
C PRO A 368 -18.70 -1.72 -11.57
N ASN A 369 -17.74 -0.79 -11.41
CA ASN A 369 -17.88 0.56 -11.97
C ASN A 369 -17.34 0.66 -13.41
N SER A 370 -18.22 0.59 -14.40
CA SER A 370 -17.89 0.67 -15.82
C SER A 370 -17.28 2.01 -16.25
N TRP A 371 -17.65 3.12 -15.62
CA TRP A 371 -17.08 4.43 -15.95
C TRP A 371 -15.63 4.51 -15.53
N VAL A 372 -15.33 4.07 -14.29
CA VAL A 372 -13.95 3.98 -13.82
C VAL A 372 -13.16 3.10 -14.79
N LYS A 373 -13.67 1.92 -15.18
CA LYS A 373 -13.01 1.08 -16.20
C LYS A 373 -12.74 1.81 -17.52
N ALA A 374 -13.71 2.55 -18.04
CA ALA A 374 -13.59 3.27 -19.31
C ALA A 374 -12.58 4.41 -19.24
N VAL A 375 -12.62 5.19 -18.15
CA VAL A 375 -11.61 6.22 -17.87
C VAL A 375 -10.24 5.56 -17.83
N TYR A 376 -10.10 4.45 -17.12
CA TYR A 376 -8.83 3.76 -16.90
C TYR A 376 -8.26 3.17 -18.20
N ALA A 377 -9.12 2.57 -19.03
CA ALA A 377 -8.74 2.03 -20.34
C ALA A 377 -8.27 3.11 -21.33
N GLY A 378 -8.73 4.35 -21.16
CA GLY A 378 -8.34 5.49 -21.99
C GLY A 378 -6.99 6.12 -21.64
N HIS A 379 -6.37 5.76 -20.51
CA HIS A 379 -5.07 6.31 -20.11
C HIS A 379 -3.91 5.42 -20.61
N LEU A 380 -2.91 6.04 -21.25
CA LEU A 380 -1.76 5.36 -21.86
C LEU A 380 -0.47 5.61 -21.06
N GLY A 381 0.45 4.65 -21.04
CA GLY A 381 1.82 4.85 -20.51
C GLY A 381 1.98 4.60 -19.00
N LEU A 382 2.83 5.37 -18.31
CA LEU A 382 3.05 5.22 -16.85
C LEU A 382 1.75 5.41 -16.05
N GLU A 383 0.82 6.18 -16.60
CA GLU A 383 -0.50 6.35 -16.04
C GLU A 383 -1.16 4.98 -15.85
N SER A 384 -1.11 4.07 -16.84
CA SER A 384 -1.72 2.72 -16.80
C SER A 384 -1.21 1.79 -15.69
N LYS A 385 -0.09 2.11 -15.03
CA LYS A 385 0.43 1.33 -13.88
C LYS A 385 -0.21 1.71 -12.54
N GLY A 386 -0.80 2.91 -12.44
CA GLY A 386 -1.49 3.44 -11.26
C GLY A 386 -2.89 2.89 -11.03
N TRP A 387 -3.39 2.01 -11.91
CA TRP A 387 -4.79 1.55 -11.86
C TRP A 387 -4.92 0.10 -11.36
N ARG A 388 -3.91 -0.36 -10.63
CA ARG A 388 -3.89 -1.67 -9.99
C ARG A 388 -4.55 -1.58 -8.62
N VAL A 389 -5.22 -2.66 -8.22
CA VAL A 389 -5.76 -2.83 -6.87
C VAL A 389 -4.62 -2.65 -5.86
N GLY A 390 -4.82 -1.80 -4.85
CA GLY A 390 -3.85 -1.54 -3.76
C GLY A 390 -2.61 -0.72 -4.11
N VAL A 391 -2.51 -0.13 -5.31
CA VAL A 391 -1.29 0.58 -5.72
C VAL A 391 -1.00 1.89 -4.95
N LEU A 392 -2.04 2.66 -4.60
CA LEU A 392 -1.91 3.87 -3.79
C LEU A 392 -1.73 3.54 -2.31
N TRP A 393 -2.16 2.35 -1.88
CA TRP A 393 -1.69 1.79 -0.63
C TRP A 393 -0.18 1.59 -0.65
N ASP A 394 0.33 0.79 -1.59
CA ASP A 394 1.76 0.43 -1.64
C ASP A 394 2.69 1.64 -1.77
N LEU A 395 2.32 2.61 -2.60
CA LEU A 395 3.19 3.72 -3.01
C LEU A 395 2.91 5.03 -2.25
N GLY A 396 1.80 5.08 -1.52
CA GLY A 396 1.36 6.22 -0.72
C GLY A 396 1.19 5.84 0.74
N LEU A 397 0.00 5.34 1.10
CA LEU A 397 -0.44 5.22 2.49
C LEU A 397 0.42 4.26 3.34
N ALA A 398 0.93 3.17 2.76
CA ALA A 398 1.78 2.22 3.48
C ALA A 398 3.07 2.86 4.01
N ARG A 399 3.57 3.92 3.35
CA ARG A 399 4.78 4.66 3.73
C ARG A 399 4.56 5.56 4.95
N LEU A 400 3.31 5.81 5.30
CA LEU A 400 2.91 6.64 6.45
C LEU A 400 2.69 5.81 7.72
N ARG A 401 2.66 4.48 7.60
CA ARG A 401 2.35 3.60 8.72
C ARG A 401 3.41 3.70 9.82
N GLY A 402 2.94 3.88 11.05
CA GLY A 402 3.79 3.99 12.25
C GLY A 402 4.38 5.38 12.47
N LEU A 403 4.09 6.35 11.58
CA LEU A 403 4.39 7.76 11.85
C LEU A 403 3.43 8.30 12.92
N PRO A 404 3.89 9.16 13.84
CA PRO A 404 3.01 9.86 14.74
C PRO A 404 2.17 10.86 13.96
N VAL A 405 0.86 10.63 13.89
CA VAL A 405 -0.11 11.53 13.26
C VAL A 405 -1.12 12.00 14.29
N THR A 406 -1.57 13.25 14.15
CA THR A 406 -2.63 13.84 14.97
C THR A 406 -4.02 13.49 14.45
N GLY A 407 -4.15 13.16 13.16
CA GLY A 407 -5.43 12.74 12.59
C GLY A 407 -5.35 12.43 11.11
N VAL A 408 -6.47 11.95 10.58
CA VAL A 408 -6.65 11.61 9.16
C VAL A 408 -7.86 12.36 8.62
N LEU A 409 -7.69 13.04 7.49
CA LEU A 409 -8.76 13.67 6.72
C LEU A 409 -8.91 12.94 5.38
N TRP A 410 -10.03 12.25 5.22
CA TRP A 410 -10.34 11.43 4.06
C TRP A 410 -11.46 12.03 3.22
N TYR A 411 -11.23 12.22 1.92
CA TYR A 411 -12.25 12.71 0.98
C TYR A 411 -12.28 11.89 -0.31
N GLN A 412 -13.14 10.86 -0.30
CA GLN A 412 -13.33 9.95 -1.42
C GLN A 412 -14.73 9.34 -1.39
N GLY A 413 -15.25 8.98 -2.57
CA GLY A 413 -16.43 8.13 -2.68
C GLY A 413 -17.12 8.20 -4.04
N GLU A 414 -16.86 9.23 -4.84
CA GLU A 414 -17.57 9.48 -6.10
C GLU A 414 -17.40 8.34 -7.10
N SER A 415 -16.22 7.70 -7.11
CA SER A 415 -15.91 6.54 -7.96
C SER A 415 -16.51 5.22 -7.43
N ASN A 416 -17.09 5.21 -6.22
CA ASN A 416 -17.67 4.05 -5.56
C ASN A 416 -19.17 4.21 -5.26
N ALA A 417 -19.77 5.37 -5.56
CA ALA A 417 -21.17 5.66 -5.24
C ALA A 417 -22.16 5.20 -6.33
N SER A 418 -21.79 5.32 -7.59
CA SER A 418 -22.70 5.10 -8.72
C SER A 418 -21.97 4.78 -10.02
N THR A 419 -22.69 4.22 -10.97
CA THR A 419 -22.20 4.08 -12.35
C THR A 419 -22.04 5.45 -13.01
N ALA A 420 -21.37 5.56 -14.15
CA ALA A 420 -21.54 6.72 -15.02
C ALA A 420 -21.92 6.30 -16.44
N LEU A 421 -22.53 7.23 -17.16
CA LEU A 421 -23.40 6.94 -18.28
C LEU A 421 -22.80 7.33 -19.63
N GLY A 422 -22.56 6.31 -20.45
CA GLY A 422 -22.63 6.44 -21.91
C GLY A 422 -24.09 6.49 -22.39
N GLY A 423 -24.89 7.44 -21.90
CA GLY A 423 -26.26 7.70 -22.39
C GLY A 423 -27.43 6.93 -21.75
N GLN A 424 -27.24 6.12 -20.71
CA GLN A 424 -28.37 5.57 -19.89
C GLN A 424 -28.70 6.47 -18.68
N ALA A 425 -29.52 6.02 -17.71
CA ALA A 425 -29.78 6.72 -16.44
C ALA A 425 -28.87 6.21 -15.29
N GLU A 426 -28.30 7.12 -14.49
CA GLU A 426 -27.25 6.81 -13.52
C GLU A 426 -27.87 6.04 -12.37
N LYS A 427 -27.18 5.02 -11.86
CA LYS A 427 -27.69 4.19 -10.75
C LYS A 427 -26.63 4.04 -9.66
N PRO A 428 -27.05 3.94 -8.38
CA PRO A 428 -26.15 3.53 -7.31
C PRO A 428 -25.48 2.19 -7.65
N LEU A 429 -24.23 2.02 -7.20
CA LEU A 429 -23.58 0.70 -7.25
C LEU A 429 -24.26 -0.26 -6.25
N PRO A 430 -24.02 -1.59 -6.34
CA PRO A 430 -24.62 -2.53 -5.40
C PRO A 430 -24.31 -2.17 -3.95
N GLU A 431 -25.34 -2.13 -3.10
CA GLU A 431 -25.21 -1.75 -1.68
C GLU A 431 -24.15 -2.56 -0.92
N PRO A 432 -24.05 -3.91 -1.06
CA PRO A 432 -23.00 -4.67 -0.39
C PRO A 432 -21.59 -4.24 -0.80
N TYR A 433 -21.36 -3.95 -2.08
CA TYR A 433 -20.07 -3.45 -2.55
C TYR A 433 -19.76 -2.06 -1.98
N MET A 434 -20.73 -1.14 -2.00
CA MET A 434 -20.55 0.19 -1.42
C MET A 434 -20.20 0.09 0.08
N GLU A 435 -20.91 -0.73 0.85
CA GLU A 435 -20.66 -0.91 2.27
C GLU A 435 -19.29 -1.57 2.53
N GLU A 436 -18.91 -2.61 1.78
CA GLU A 436 -17.59 -3.23 1.89
C GLU A 436 -16.46 -2.23 1.64
N THR A 437 -16.57 -1.40 0.60
CA THR A 437 -15.54 -0.38 0.27
C THR A 437 -15.38 0.65 1.37
N ILE A 438 -16.48 1.12 1.96
CA ILE A 438 -16.45 2.10 3.05
C ILE A 438 -15.83 1.48 4.30
N ARG A 439 -16.25 0.26 4.70
CA ARG A 439 -15.71 -0.44 5.87
C ARG A 439 -14.23 -0.77 5.74
N ALA A 440 -13.80 -1.25 4.57
CA ALA A 440 -12.38 -1.54 4.34
C ALA A 440 -11.53 -0.27 4.34
N THR A 441 -12.07 0.84 3.82
CA THR A 441 -11.42 2.16 3.87
C THR A 441 -11.27 2.62 5.31
N GLU A 442 -12.34 2.53 6.08
CA GLU A 442 -12.38 2.89 7.49
C GLU A 442 -11.32 2.11 8.31
N GLU A 443 -11.31 0.78 8.18
CA GLU A 443 -10.30 -0.09 8.83
C GLU A 443 -8.86 0.30 8.43
N THR A 444 -8.66 0.64 7.16
CA THR A 444 -7.36 1.10 6.66
C THR A 444 -6.93 2.42 7.30
N LEU A 445 -7.83 3.40 7.38
CA LEU A 445 -7.53 4.73 7.91
C LEU A 445 -7.31 4.69 9.42
N GLN A 446 -8.10 3.90 10.16
CA GLN A 446 -7.88 3.65 11.58
C GLN A 446 -6.50 3.04 11.82
N GLY A 447 -6.10 2.06 10.99
CA GLY A 447 -4.77 1.44 11.08
C GLY A 447 -3.61 2.41 10.82
N ILE A 448 -3.83 3.52 10.10
CA ILE A 448 -2.87 4.61 9.89
C ILE A 448 -2.90 5.58 11.07
N ALA A 449 -4.09 5.96 11.52
CA ALA A 449 -4.31 6.91 12.61
C ALA A 449 -3.80 6.37 13.96
N GLY A 450 -3.97 5.07 14.19
CA GLY A 450 -3.82 4.44 15.51
C GLY A 450 -4.94 4.84 16.47
N ASP A 451 -4.86 4.36 17.71
CA ASP A 451 -5.98 4.40 18.66
C ASP A 451 -6.38 5.81 19.14
N LYS A 452 -5.51 6.82 18.97
CA LYS A 452 -5.65 8.14 19.59
C LYS A 452 -5.94 9.27 18.61
N ALA A 453 -5.83 9.02 17.31
CA ALA A 453 -5.96 10.06 16.31
C ALA A 453 -7.33 9.97 15.63
N PRO A 454 -8.13 11.05 15.58
CA PRO A 454 -9.41 11.03 14.88
C PRO A 454 -9.24 10.79 13.38
N VAL A 455 -10.15 9.98 12.85
CA VAL A 455 -10.37 9.84 11.41
C VAL A 455 -11.61 10.67 11.05
N LEU A 456 -11.46 11.58 10.09
CA LEU A 456 -12.52 12.42 9.56
C LEU A 456 -12.84 11.99 8.13
N MET A 457 -14.08 11.54 7.90
CA MET A 457 -14.56 11.16 6.58
C MET A 457 -15.48 12.25 6.02
N VAL A 458 -15.03 12.93 4.96
CA VAL A 458 -15.81 13.96 4.27
C VAL A 458 -16.90 13.29 3.44
N GLY A 459 -18.17 13.58 3.76
CA GLY A 459 -19.32 13.10 3.00
C GLY A 459 -19.35 13.66 1.58
N LEU A 460 -19.92 12.89 0.64
CA LEU A 460 -20.09 13.39 -0.73
C LEU A 460 -20.96 14.65 -0.77
N PRO A 461 -20.58 15.68 -1.55
CA PRO A 461 -21.24 16.97 -1.54
C PRO A 461 -22.64 16.91 -2.19
N VAL A 462 -23.37 18.03 -2.11
CA VAL A 462 -24.57 18.26 -2.94
C VAL A 462 -24.19 18.10 -4.42
N MET A 463 -24.94 17.25 -5.12
CA MET A 463 -24.78 16.94 -6.54
C MET A 463 -26.07 16.29 -7.08
N ASN A 464 -26.46 16.57 -8.33
CA ASN A 464 -27.56 15.94 -9.06
C ASN A 464 -27.20 14.52 -9.52
N ARG A 465 -26.80 13.67 -8.57
CA ARG A 465 -26.42 12.26 -8.79
C ARG A 465 -27.06 11.37 -7.71
N PRO A 466 -27.28 10.08 -7.98
CA PRO A 466 -27.95 9.16 -7.06
C PRO A 466 -27.04 8.71 -5.89
N TRP A 467 -26.42 9.67 -5.20
CA TRP A 467 -25.45 9.41 -4.13
C TRP A 467 -26.06 9.31 -2.73
N ALA A 468 -27.38 9.48 -2.60
CA ALA A 468 -28.04 9.38 -1.30
C ALA A 468 -27.81 8.03 -0.60
N PRO A 469 -27.89 6.86 -1.27
CA PRO A 469 -27.57 5.58 -0.64
C PRO A 469 -26.11 5.49 -0.17
N TYR A 470 -25.16 5.97 -0.98
CA TYR A 470 -23.74 5.95 -0.60
C TYR A 470 -23.47 6.84 0.61
N ARG A 471 -24.04 8.06 0.66
CA ARG A 471 -23.91 8.96 1.83
C ARG A 471 -24.52 8.34 3.09
N ALA A 472 -25.66 7.67 2.97
CA ALA A 472 -26.27 6.95 4.08
C ALA A 472 -25.35 5.85 4.61
N LEU A 473 -24.68 5.09 3.72
CA LEU A 473 -23.69 4.09 4.11
C LEU A 473 -22.42 4.71 4.72
N GLN A 474 -21.91 5.83 4.19
CA GLN A 474 -20.76 6.55 4.78
C GLN A 474 -21.07 6.92 6.22
N LYS A 475 -22.24 7.52 6.45
CA LYS A 475 -22.71 7.87 7.80
C LYS A 475 -22.88 6.64 8.68
N LYS A 476 -23.59 5.61 8.22
CA LYS A 476 -23.83 4.36 8.97
C LYS A 476 -22.52 3.75 9.44
N VAL A 477 -21.56 3.56 8.54
CA VAL A 477 -20.28 2.93 8.88
C VAL A 477 -19.47 3.80 9.83
N CYS A 478 -19.43 5.13 9.64
CA CYS A 478 -18.80 6.06 10.58
C CYS A 478 -19.39 5.92 11.99
N ASP A 479 -20.72 5.95 12.11
CA ASP A 479 -21.43 5.85 13.40
C ASP A 479 -21.10 4.51 14.12
N GLU A 480 -20.90 3.43 13.37
CA GLU A 480 -20.58 2.09 13.92
C GLU A 480 -19.10 1.90 14.29
N THR A 481 -18.19 2.67 13.69
CA THR A 481 -16.74 2.45 13.80
C THR A 481 -16.02 3.51 14.63
N GLY A 482 -16.68 4.65 14.90
CA GLY A 482 -16.07 5.78 15.62
C GLY A 482 -15.34 6.77 14.71
N THR A 483 -15.26 6.52 13.40
CA THR A 483 -14.85 7.54 12.42
C THR A 483 -15.86 8.68 12.40
N ILE A 484 -15.39 9.92 12.29
CA ILE A 484 -16.24 11.11 12.32
C ILE A 484 -16.73 11.42 10.90
N TYR A 485 -18.02 11.27 10.67
CA TYR A 485 -18.66 11.65 9.41
C TYR A 485 -18.90 13.17 9.35
N LEU A 486 -18.35 13.82 8.33
CA LEU A 486 -18.61 15.23 8.04
C LEU A 486 -19.76 15.32 7.06
N ASP A 487 -20.98 15.60 7.56
CA ASP A 487 -22.20 15.68 6.75
C ASP A 487 -22.25 16.97 5.91
N THR A 488 -21.55 16.95 4.79
CA THR A 488 -21.47 18.07 3.84
C THR A 488 -22.81 18.35 3.17
N PHE A 489 -23.60 17.31 2.87
CA PHE A 489 -24.86 17.46 2.15
C PHE A 489 -25.92 18.17 2.98
N SER A 490 -26.14 17.76 4.23
CA SER A 490 -27.13 18.40 5.11
C SER A 490 -26.75 19.84 5.44
N ARG A 491 -25.47 20.20 5.30
CA ARG A 491 -24.93 21.57 5.41
C ARG A 491 -25.05 22.37 4.10
N GLY A 492 -25.60 21.80 3.04
CA GLY A 492 -25.74 22.46 1.74
C GLY A 492 -24.42 22.65 0.99
N LEU A 493 -23.35 21.92 1.36
CA LEU A 493 -22.04 22.10 0.77
C LEU A 493 -21.94 21.34 -0.56
N GLY A 494 -21.68 22.08 -1.64
CA GLY A 494 -21.63 21.55 -3.00
C GLY A 494 -22.49 22.35 -3.95
N THR A 495 -22.65 21.83 -5.16
CA THR A 495 -23.50 22.44 -6.18
C THR A 495 -24.16 21.36 -7.01
N PRO A 496 -25.40 21.54 -7.47
CA PRO A 496 -26.12 20.49 -8.19
C PRO A 496 -25.39 19.95 -9.43
N ASP A 497 -24.62 20.77 -10.16
CA ASP A 497 -24.10 20.40 -11.47
C ASP A 497 -22.56 20.36 -11.56
N ASN A 498 -21.86 20.56 -10.44
CA ASN A 498 -20.40 20.49 -10.41
C ASN A 498 -19.92 19.53 -9.31
N VAL A 499 -19.33 18.43 -9.76
CA VAL A 499 -18.76 17.37 -8.93
C VAL A 499 -17.60 17.87 -8.05
N HIS A 500 -16.99 19.00 -8.40
CA HIS A 500 -15.92 19.67 -7.68
C HIS A 500 -16.39 21.03 -7.15
N PRO A 501 -16.90 21.10 -5.90
CA PRO A 501 -17.42 22.33 -5.33
C PRO A 501 -16.38 23.47 -5.43
N PRO A 502 -16.75 24.64 -5.99
CA PRO A 502 -15.82 25.76 -6.15
C PRO A 502 -15.46 26.39 -4.80
N GLU A 503 -16.34 26.31 -3.81
CA GLU A 503 -16.14 26.81 -2.45
C GLU A 503 -15.70 25.68 -1.51
N LYS A 504 -14.38 25.51 -1.34
CA LYS A 504 -13.80 24.47 -0.46
C LYS A 504 -13.60 24.93 0.98
N ARG A 505 -13.68 26.24 1.19
CA ARG A 505 -13.53 26.88 2.50
C ARG A 505 -14.47 26.28 3.57
N PRO A 506 -15.80 26.14 3.33
CA PRO A 506 -16.70 25.65 4.38
C PRO A 506 -16.49 24.17 4.72
N PHE A 507 -15.99 23.36 3.77
CA PHE A 507 -15.63 21.97 4.03
C PHE A 507 -14.47 21.88 5.02
N ALA A 508 -13.47 22.76 4.88
CA ALA A 508 -12.33 22.84 5.77
C ALA A 508 -12.71 23.37 7.17
N GLU A 509 -13.68 24.29 7.26
CA GLU A 509 -14.24 24.77 8.53
C GLU A 509 -14.89 23.63 9.30
N LEU A 510 -15.79 22.90 8.64
CA LEU A 510 -16.45 21.72 9.22
C LEU A 510 -15.44 20.66 9.70
N ALA A 511 -14.41 20.38 8.90
CA ALA A 511 -13.36 19.45 9.28
C ALA A 511 -12.54 19.93 10.49
N SER A 512 -12.18 21.21 10.55
CA SER A 512 -11.40 21.78 11.67
C SER A 512 -12.19 21.80 12.98
N GLU A 513 -13.49 22.10 12.92
CA GLU A 513 -14.40 22.05 14.07
C GLU A 513 -14.53 20.63 14.62
N ALA A 514 -14.72 19.65 13.73
CA ALA A 514 -14.78 18.24 14.09
C ALA A 514 -13.45 17.76 14.72
N ALA A 515 -12.31 18.11 14.11
CA ALA A 515 -10.98 17.81 14.64
C ALA A 515 -10.79 18.38 16.06
N THR A 516 -11.16 19.65 16.26
CA THR A 516 -11.05 20.32 17.56
C THR A 516 -11.86 19.60 18.64
N SER A 517 -13.09 19.20 18.30
CA SER A 517 -13.99 18.52 19.23
C SER A 517 -13.45 17.15 19.60
N ALA A 518 -12.98 16.38 18.62
CA ALA A 518 -12.43 15.05 18.83
C ALA A 518 -11.15 15.07 19.66
N LEU A 519 -10.20 15.95 19.33
CA LEU A 519 -8.92 16.03 20.04
C LEU A 519 -9.07 16.53 21.48
N LYS A 520 -10.06 17.38 21.76
CA LYS A 520 -10.42 17.76 23.14
C LYS A 520 -10.93 16.56 23.94
N ALA A 521 -11.81 15.74 23.36
CA ALA A 521 -12.34 14.55 24.00
C ALA A 521 -11.24 13.52 24.33
N VAL A 522 -10.29 13.32 23.42
CA VAL A 522 -9.12 12.43 23.65
C VAL A 522 -8.25 12.92 24.80
N ASN A 523 -7.97 14.23 24.87
CA ASN A 523 -7.16 14.79 25.96
C ASN A 523 -7.84 14.67 27.32
N GLN A 524 -9.15 14.92 27.39
CA GLN A 524 -9.93 14.78 28.63
C GLN A 524 -9.97 13.33 29.13
N ALA A 525 -10.07 12.35 28.23
CA ALA A 525 -10.03 10.93 28.57
C ALA A 525 -8.66 10.44 29.07
N HIS A 526 -7.58 11.22 28.89
CA HIS A 526 -6.24 10.91 29.38
C HIS A 526 -5.91 11.55 30.75
N GLU A 527 -6.68 12.53 31.19
CA GLU A 527 -6.54 13.19 32.50
C GLU A 527 -7.35 12.47 33.62
N HIS A 528 -8.14 11.47 33.25
CA HIS A 528 -8.90 10.57 34.14
C HIS A 528 -8.39 9.14 34.02
#